data_AF-A0A3D0U0Q3-F1
#
_entry.id   AF-A0A3D0U0Q3-F1
#
_cell.length_a   1.000
_cell.length_b   1.000
_cell.length_c   1.000
_cell.angle_alpha   90.00
_cell.angle_beta   90.00
_cell.angle_gamma   90.00
#
_symmetry.space_group_name_H-M   'P 1'
#
loop_
_entity.id
_entity.type
_entity.pdbx_description
1 polymer ?
#
loop_
_entity_poly.entity_id
_entity_poly.type
_entity_poly.pdbx_seq_one_letter_code
_entity_poly.pdbx_strand_id
1 'polypeptide(L)'
;MRDQSLHNVLVDFDRLDEYPELFEVDAIICCLGTTIKQAGSRARFRQVDYQYCLDAAELGRAHSAKTFSLVSAIGAYERSP
;
A
#
# COMPACT_ATOMS: atom_id res chain seq x y z
N MET A 1 7.67 17.51 -19.57
CA MET A 1 7.60 16.42 -20.55
C MET A 1 7.02 15.22 -19.81
N ARG A 2 5.77 14.82 -20.06
CA ARG A 2 5.18 13.63 -19.39
C ARG A 2 5.77 12.40 -20.07
N ASP A 3 6.37 11.53 -19.28
CA ASP A 3 6.84 10.23 -19.72
C ASP A 3 5.63 9.39 -20.18
N GLN A 4 5.69 8.80 -21.37
CA GLN A 4 4.60 8.01 -21.95
C GLN A 4 4.39 6.66 -21.23
N SER A 5 5.33 6.26 -20.36
CA SER A 5 5.27 4.99 -19.60
C SER A 5 4.61 5.11 -18.22
N LEU A 6 4.23 6.33 -17.78
CA LEU A 6 3.63 6.55 -16.47
C LEU A 6 2.10 6.66 -16.56
N HIS A 7 1.40 5.70 -15.95
CA HIS A 7 -0.03 5.76 -15.74
C HIS A 7 -0.34 6.10 -14.27
N ASN A 8 -1.02 7.23 -14.02
CA ASN A 8 -1.44 7.63 -12.68
C ASN A 8 -2.94 7.43 -12.53
N VAL A 9 -3.35 6.71 -11.48
CA VAL A 9 -4.75 6.41 -11.20
C VAL A 9 -5.12 7.00 -9.85
N LEU A 10 -6.29 7.65 -9.78
CA LEU A 10 -6.89 8.03 -8.51
C LEU A 10 -7.64 6.82 -7.97
N VAL A 11 -7.22 6.30 -6.83
CA VAL A 11 -7.81 5.12 -6.20
C VAL A 11 -8.33 5.46 -4.81
N ASP A 12 -9.42 4.81 -4.42
CA ASP A 12 -9.87 4.76 -3.03
C ASP A 12 -9.26 3.54 -2.35
N PHE A 13 -8.38 3.76 -1.36
CA PHE A 13 -7.71 2.67 -0.66
C PHE A 13 -8.64 1.84 0.22
N ASP A 14 -9.82 2.36 0.58
CA ASP A 14 -10.83 1.61 1.31
C ASP A 14 -11.55 0.56 0.42
N ARG A 15 -11.34 0.62 -0.90
CA ARG A 15 -12.03 -0.19 -1.91
C ARG A 15 -11.06 -0.66 -3.01
N LEU A 16 -9.84 -1.05 -2.63
CA LEU A 16 -8.80 -1.47 -3.58
C LEU A 16 -9.21 -2.68 -4.44
N ASP A 17 -10.10 -3.53 -3.92
CA ASP A 17 -10.68 -4.68 -4.60
C ASP A 17 -11.55 -4.31 -5.82
N GLU A 18 -11.97 -3.05 -5.94
CA GLU A 18 -12.68 -2.54 -7.11
C GLU A 18 -11.77 -2.20 -8.29
N TYR A 19 -10.45 -2.32 -8.10
CA TYR A 19 -9.43 -2.03 -9.10
C TYR A 19 -8.47 -3.21 -9.35
N PRO A 20 -8.97 -4.44 -9.56
CA PRO A 20 -8.13 -5.64 -9.67
C PRO A 20 -7.11 -5.56 -10.82
N GLU A 21 -7.46 -4.87 -11.91
CA GLU A 21 -6.59 -4.68 -13.08
C GLU A 21 -5.32 -3.90 -12.77
N LEU A 22 -5.32 -3.06 -11.73
CA LEU A 22 -4.13 -2.30 -11.31
C LEU A 22 -3.06 -3.20 -10.68
N PHE A 23 -3.42 -4.41 -10.28
CA PHE A 23 -2.54 -5.37 -9.61
C PHE A 23 -1.99 -6.44 -10.56
N GLU A 24 -2.33 -6.40 -11.85
CA GLU A 24 -1.71 -7.22 -12.90
C GLU A 24 -0.30 -6.68 -13.27
N VAL A 25 0.63 -6.80 -12.32
CA VAL A 25 1.98 -6.23 -12.42
C VAL A 25 3.04 -7.26 -12.01
N ASP A 26 4.28 -7.11 -12.47
CA ASP A 26 5.38 -7.98 -12.03
C ASP A 26 5.82 -7.69 -10.58
N ALA A 27 5.73 -6.43 -10.14
CA ALA A 27 6.22 -5.97 -8.85
C ALA A 27 5.38 -4.82 -8.29
N ILE A 28 5.20 -4.81 -6.97
CA ILE A 28 4.56 -3.74 -6.21
C ILE A 28 5.57 -3.12 -5.25
N ILE A 29 5.67 -1.79 -5.27
CA ILE A 29 6.46 -1.02 -4.31
C ILE A 29 5.48 -0.23 -3.44
N CYS A 30 5.28 -0.70 -2.21
CA CYS A 30 4.37 -0.09 -1.26
C CYS A 30 5.11 0.95 -0.41
N CYS A 31 4.85 2.21 -0.72
CA CYS A 31 5.31 3.37 0.05
C CYS A 31 4.18 3.97 0.91
N LEU A 32 3.09 3.22 1.11
CA LEU A 32 2.02 3.62 2.01
C LEU A 32 2.55 3.60 3.43
N GLY A 33 2.19 4.64 4.16
CA GLY A 33 2.54 4.79 5.55
C GLY A 33 1.96 6.10 6.06
N THR A 34 1.77 6.17 7.36
CA THR A 34 1.33 7.40 8.00
C THR A 34 1.99 7.55 9.35
N THR A 35 1.92 8.73 9.93
CA THR A 35 2.31 8.92 11.34
C THR A 35 1.07 8.93 12.21
N ILE A 36 1.17 8.52 13.47
CA ILE A 36 0.02 8.60 14.39
C ILE A 36 -0.56 10.02 14.47
N LYS A 37 0.31 11.03 14.36
CA LYS A 37 -0.05 12.45 14.32
C LYS A 37 -0.90 12.79 13.10
N GLN A 38 -0.55 12.30 11.91
CA GLN A 38 -1.30 12.54 10.67
C GLN A 38 -2.59 11.72 10.61
N ALA A 39 -2.56 10.47 11.08
CA ALA A 39 -3.73 9.61 11.10
C ALA A 39 -4.80 10.07 12.11
N GLY A 40 -4.40 10.77 13.17
CA GLY A 40 -5.28 11.31 14.21
C GLY A 40 -5.88 10.27 15.16
N SER A 41 -5.75 8.98 14.86
CA SER A 41 -6.17 7.88 15.73
C SER A 41 -5.36 6.61 15.48
N ARG A 42 -5.29 5.73 16.48
CA ARG A 42 -4.64 4.41 16.34
C ARG A 42 -5.34 3.52 15.30
N ALA A 43 -6.67 3.60 15.22
CA ALA A 43 -7.45 2.84 14.25
C ALA A 43 -7.08 3.25 12.81
N ARG A 44 -7.09 4.55 12.52
CA ARG A 44 -6.71 5.06 11.19
C ARG A 44 -5.23 4.88 10.88
N PHE A 45 -4.36 4.97 11.90
CA PHE A 45 -2.94 4.64 11.75
C PHE A 45 -2.77 3.18 11.31
N ARG A 46 -3.41 2.23 12.00
CA ARG A 46 -3.37 0.81 11.63
C ARG A 46 -3.98 0.55 10.24
N GLN A 47 -5.08 1.23 9.90
CA GLN A 47 -5.71 1.09 8.60
C GLN A 47 -4.74 1.45 7.47
N VAL A 48 -4.06 2.59 7.57
CA VAL A 48 -3.15 3.06 6.52
C VAL A 48 -1.81 2.32 6.53
N ASP A 49 -1.19 2.18 7.70
CA ASP A 49 0.19 1.69 7.84
C ASP A 49 0.29 0.17 7.73
N TYR A 50 -0.83 -0.54 7.96
CA TYR A 50 -0.87 -2.00 7.95
C TYR A 50 -1.93 -2.56 7.01
N GLN A 51 -3.21 -2.17 7.15
CA GLN A 51 -4.29 -2.83 6.41
C GLN A 51 -4.18 -2.61 4.90
N TYR A 52 -4.05 -1.36 4.44
CA TYR A 52 -3.93 -1.10 3.00
C TYR A 52 -2.68 -1.74 2.37
N CYS A 53 -1.57 -1.80 3.11
CA CYS A 53 -0.37 -2.49 2.67
C CYS A 53 -0.61 -3.99 2.48
N LEU A 54 -1.35 -4.62 3.40
CA LEU A 54 -1.72 -6.03 3.34
C LEU A 54 -2.68 -6.29 2.18
N ASP A 55 -3.73 -5.48 2.04
CA ASP A 55 -4.73 -5.62 0.98
C ASP A 55 -4.07 -5.54 -0.41
N ALA A 56 -3.17 -4.57 -0.61
CA ALA A 56 -2.39 -4.44 -1.84
C ALA A 56 -1.49 -5.65 -2.10
N ALA A 57 -0.87 -6.23 -1.06
CA ALA A 57 -0.05 -7.43 -1.20
C ALA A 57 -0.90 -8.67 -1.54
N GLU A 58 -2.09 -8.79 -0.94
CA GLU A 58 -3.02 -9.88 -1.22
C GLU A 58 -3.57 -9.82 -2.65
N LEU A 59 -3.98 -8.63 -3.10
CA LEU A 59 -4.39 -8.37 -4.48
C LEU A 59 -3.25 -8.65 -5.46
N GLY A 60 -2.06 -8.13 -5.20
CA GLY A 60 -0.88 -8.43 -6.02
C GLY A 60 -0.62 -9.93 -6.15
N ARG A 61 -0.67 -10.66 -5.03
CA ARG A 61 -0.49 -12.12 -5.04
C ARG A 61 -1.60 -12.83 -5.84
N ALA A 62 -2.85 -12.40 -5.70
CA ALA A 62 -3.97 -12.96 -6.47
C ALA A 62 -3.83 -12.72 -7.99
N HIS A 63 -3.20 -11.60 -8.37
CA HIS A 63 -2.95 -11.20 -9.76
C HIS A 63 -1.52 -11.51 -10.25
N SER A 64 -0.86 -12.49 -9.63
CA SER A 64 0.44 -13.05 -10.05
C SER A 64 1.65 -12.11 -9.95
N ALA A 65 1.57 -11.05 -9.13
CA ALA A 65 2.74 -10.24 -8.81
C ALA A 65 3.83 -11.11 -8.16
N LYS A 66 5.05 -10.98 -8.68
CA LYS A 66 6.20 -11.80 -8.25
C LYS A 66 6.94 -11.18 -7.08
N THR A 67 6.85 -9.86 -6.94
CA THR A 67 7.58 -9.09 -5.94
C THR A 67 6.67 -8.11 -5.23
N PHE A 68 6.76 -8.06 -3.90
CA PHE A 68 6.17 -6.99 -3.09
C PHE A 68 7.26 -6.42 -2.18
N SER A 69 7.54 -5.13 -2.31
CA SER A 69 8.52 -4.41 -1.50
C SER A 69 7.81 -3.38 -0.62
N LEU A 70 7.89 -3.55 0.70
CA LEU A 70 7.33 -2.62 1.68
C LEU A 70 8.41 -1.69 2.21
N VAL A 71 8.18 -0.39 2.12
CA VAL A 71 9.03 0.62 2.75
C VAL A 71 8.47 0.93 4.15
N SER A 72 9.22 0.60 5.19
CA SER A 72 8.83 0.83 6.59
C SER A 72 9.83 1.73 7.32
N ALA A 73 9.44 2.21 8.50
CA ALA A 73 10.31 3.02 9.35
C ALA A 73 11.44 2.17 9.97
N ILE A 74 12.63 2.76 10.05
CA ILE A 74 13.76 2.15 10.76
C ILE A 74 13.36 1.97 12.23
N GLY A 75 13.45 0.74 12.74
CA GLY A 75 13.08 0.42 14.12
C GLY A 75 11.59 0.17 14.36
N ALA A 76 10.79 -0.03 13.30
CA ALA A 76 9.42 -0.52 13.44
C ALA A 76 9.40 -1.82 14.25
N TYR A 77 8.64 -1.83 15.35
CA TYR A 77 8.58 -2.95 16.30
C TYR A 77 7.15 -3.15 16.79
N GLU A 78 6.76 -4.41 17.02
CA GLU A 78 5.39 -4.78 17.40
C GLU A 78 4.95 -4.16 18.74
N ARG A 79 5.91 -3.88 19.65
CA ARG A 79 5.68 -3.28 20.97
C ARG A 79 6.16 -1.83 21.07
N SER A 80 6.34 -1.13 19.96
CA SER A 80 6.65 0.30 20.03
C SER A 80 5.59 1.03 20.88
N PRO A 81 6.00 1.92 21.82
CA PRO A 81 5.11 2.55 22.79
C PRO A 81 3.95 3.33 22.17
#